data_AF-A0A941MGY1-F1
#
_entry.id   AF-A0A941MGY1-F1
#
_cell.length_a   1.000
_cell.length_b   1.000
_cell.length_c   1.000
_cell.angle_alpha   90.00
_cell.angle_beta   90.00
_cell.angle_gamma   90.00
#
_symmetry.space_group_name_H-M   'P 1'
#
loop_
_entity.id
_entity.type
_entity.pdbx_description
1 polymer ?
#
loop_
_entity_poly.entity_id
_entity_poly.type
_entity_poly.pdbx_seq_one_letter_code
_entity_poly.pdbx_strand_id
1 'polypeptide(L)'
;YRLTWCDEVQIPNSLARSIGTWTGIAGPPGLSFKERNSNKVKVVIDFKGACFDGLDRASGVELIVDVSHGVATDTANYPVVGEPHRWRAMFDIEATGADPVDLRAYLRFDGKALTETWMYQLNPITA
;
A
#
# COMPACT_ATOMS: atom_id res chain seq x y z
N TYR A 1 24.64 -12.38 -17.14
CA TYR A 1 23.89 -11.99 -15.93
C TYR A 1 24.78 -12.22 -14.71
N ARG A 2 24.48 -11.58 -13.57
CA ARG A 2 25.15 -11.83 -12.28
C ARG A 2 24.08 -12.16 -11.25
N LEU A 3 24.22 -13.31 -10.60
CA LEU A 3 23.36 -13.73 -9.49
C LEU A 3 24.12 -13.49 -8.18
N THR A 4 23.49 -12.80 -7.23
CA THR A 4 24.05 -12.55 -5.90
C THR A 4 23.12 -13.16 -4.87
N TRP A 5 23.66 -13.98 -3.96
CA TRP A 5 22.93 -14.48 -2.80
C TRP A 5 23.13 -13.49 -1.65
N CYS A 6 22.04 -12.97 -1.11
CA CYS A 6 22.04 -12.04 0.03
C CYS A 6 20.78 -12.26 0.84
N ASP A 7 20.86 -11.94 2.12
CA ASP A 7 19.71 -11.82 3.02
C ASP A 7 18.86 -10.60 2.67
N GLU A 8 19.52 -9.52 2.23
CA GLU A 8 18.88 -8.29 1.82
C GLU A 8 19.49 -7.74 0.52
N VAL A 9 18.63 -7.49 -0.47
CA VAL A 9 19.04 -6.90 -1.74
C VAL A 9 19.56 -5.47 -1.49
N GLN A 10 20.80 -5.23 -1.89
CA GLN A 10 21.43 -3.92 -1.84
C GLN A 10 20.94 -3.07 -3.04
N ILE A 11 19.95 -2.22 -2.79
CA ILE A 11 19.32 -1.32 -3.77
C ILE A 11 19.63 0.12 -3.33
N PRO A 12 19.78 1.11 -4.24
CA PRO A 12 20.02 2.49 -3.85
C PRO A 12 19.04 3.00 -2.78
N ASN A 13 19.56 3.60 -1.71
CA ASN A 13 18.81 4.07 -0.53
C ASN A 13 17.93 5.31 -0.80
N SER A 14 17.68 5.66 -2.06
CA SER A 14 16.93 6.87 -2.43
C SER A 14 15.42 6.72 -2.27
N LEU A 15 14.89 5.48 -2.29
CA LEU A 15 13.47 5.20 -2.16
C LEU A 15 13.21 4.25 -0.99
N ALA A 16 12.10 4.47 -0.29
CA ALA A 16 11.58 3.51 0.66
C ALA A 16 11.01 2.27 -0.04
N ARG A 17 11.14 1.12 0.62
CA ARG A 17 10.71 -0.19 0.09
C ARG A 17 9.54 -0.74 0.88
N SER A 18 8.70 -1.52 0.23
CA SER A 18 7.64 -2.27 0.90
C SER A 18 8.28 -3.33 1.82
N ILE A 19 8.01 -3.23 3.11
CA ILE A 19 8.48 -4.17 4.14
C ILE A 19 7.38 -5.09 4.66
N GLY A 20 6.13 -4.84 4.24
CA GLY A 20 5.00 -5.64 4.66
C GLY A 20 3.75 -5.31 3.85
N THR A 21 2.96 -6.34 3.60
CA THR A 21 1.69 -6.25 2.91
C THR A 21 0.68 -7.10 3.66
N TRP A 22 -0.46 -6.53 3.96
CA TRP A 22 -1.58 -7.23 4.59
C TRP A 22 -2.84 -6.98 3.78
N THR A 23 -3.62 -8.04 3.60
CA THR A 23 -4.96 -7.97 3.05
C THR A 23 -5.96 -8.38 4.11
N GLY A 24 -7.16 -7.82 4.06
CA GLY A 24 -8.17 -8.11 5.05
C GLY A 24 -9.53 -7.59 4.66
N ILE A 25 -10.44 -7.65 5.63
CA ILE A 25 -11.82 -7.25 5.41
C ILE A 25 -11.91 -5.71 5.38
N ALA A 26 -12.47 -5.17 4.30
CA ALA A 26 -12.71 -3.75 4.13
C ALA A 26 -13.74 -3.15 5.08
N GLY A 27 -13.82 -1.82 5.05
CA GLY A 27 -14.72 -1.01 5.84
C GLY A 27 -14.06 -0.36 7.06
N PRO A 28 -14.78 0.58 7.71
CA PRO A 28 -14.30 1.27 8.89
C PRO A 28 -14.24 0.35 10.12
N PRO A 29 -13.46 0.72 11.15
CA PRO A 29 -13.49 0.05 12.44
C PRO A 29 -14.92 0.01 13.02
N GLY A 30 -15.29 -1.12 13.62
CA GLY A 30 -16.59 -1.28 14.29
C GLY A 30 -17.76 -1.71 13.37
N LEU A 31 -17.56 -1.79 12.05
CA LEU A 31 -18.59 -2.29 11.13
C LEU A 31 -18.84 -3.79 11.35
N SER A 32 -20.11 -4.17 11.60
CA SER A 32 -20.47 -5.56 11.85
C SER A 32 -20.26 -6.41 10.61
N PHE A 33 -19.98 -7.70 10.76
CA PHE A 33 -19.71 -8.60 9.63
C PHE A 33 -20.86 -8.65 8.62
N LYS A 34 -22.12 -8.54 9.08
CA LYS A 34 -23.32 -8.59 8.23
C LYS A 34 -23.46 -7.37 7.31
N GLU A 35 -22.88 -6.24 7.69
CA GLU A 35 -22.98 -4.98 6.95
C GLU A 35 -21.83 -4.81 5.93
N ARG A 36 -20.89 -5.77 5.88
CA ARG A 36 -19.72 -5.67 5.01
C ARG A 36 -20.03 -6.11 3.59
N ASN A 37 -19.50 -5.39 2.63
CA ASN A 37 -19.49 -5.79 1.23
C ASN A 37 -18.41 -6.86 1.03
N SER A 38 -18.80 -8.07 0.62
CA SER A 38 -17.88 -9.19 0.36
C SER A 38 -16.90 -8.92 -0.78
N ASN A 39 -17.24 -7.99 -1.68
CA ASN A 39 -16.41 -7.64 -2.82
C ASN A 39 -15.38 -6.54 -2.49
N LYS A 40 -15.32 -6.10 -1.22
CA LYS A 40 -14.35 -5.12 -0.75
C LYS A 40 -13.23 -5.76 0.06
N VAL A 41 -11.99 -5.47 -0.32
CA VAL A 41 -10.77 -5.93 0.36
C VAL A 41 -9.96 -4.74 0.82
N LYS A 42 -9.55 -4.73 2.09
CA LYS A 42 -8.58 -3.75 2.61
C LYS A 42 -7.18 -4.20 2.25
N VAL A 43 -6.38 -3.28 1.75
CA VAL A 43 -4.95 -3.45 1.54
C VAL A 43 -4.21 -2.49 2.47
N VAL A 44 -3.20 -3.01 3.18
CA VAL A 44 -2.27 -2.22 3.99
C VAL A 44 -0.86 -2.54 3.56
N ILE A 45 -0.08 -1.51 3.28
CA ILE A 45 1.32 -1.62 2.86
C ILE A 45 2.14 -0.76 3.81
N ASP A 46 3.21 -1.33 4.36
CA ASP A 46 4.19 -0.53 5.09
C ASP A 46 5.45 -0.37 4.26
N PHE A 47 5.87 0.87 4.11
CA PHE A 47 7.11 1.26 3.46
C PHE A 47 8.15 1.67 4.50
N LYS A 48 9.42 1.39 4.24
CA LYS A 48 10.53 1.84 5.09
C LYS A 48 11.70 2.39 4.29
N GLY A 49 12.21 3.55 4.70
CA GLY A 49 13.39 4.19 4.09
C GLY A 49 13.67 5.59 4.61
N ALA A 50 14.93 6.02 4.55
CA ALA A 50 15.39 7.32 5.08
C ALA A 50 14.81 8.55 4.34
N CYS A 51 14.08 8.34 3.24
CA CYS A 51 13.36 9.41 2.56
C CYS A 51 12.20 9.99 3.39
N PHE A 52 11.81 9.33 4.49
CA PHE A 52 10.78 9.81 5.42
C PHE A 52 11.33 10.66 6.56
N ASP A 53 12.64 10.88 6.64
CA ASP A 53 13.26 11.66 7.69
C ASP A 53 12.70 13.09 7.69
N GLY A 54 12.20 13.53 8.85
CA GLY A 54 11.59 14.85 9.02
C GLY A 54 10.17 15.00 8.43
N LEU A 55 9.61 13.97 7.80
CA LEU A 55 8.23 13.97 7.33
C LEU A 55 7.26 13.50 8.42
N ASP A 56 6.07 14.10 8.42
CA ASP A 56 5.00 13.84 9.37
C ASP A 56 3.62 13.80 8.68
N ARG A 57 2.55 13.63 9.48
CA ARG A 57 1.17 13.60 8.95
C ARG A 57 0.74 14.88 8.24
N ALA A 58 1.36 16.02 8.55
CA ALA A 58 1.01 17.32 7.95
C ALA A 58 1.85 17.63 6.71
N SER A 59 2.87 16.81 6.40
CA SER A 59 3.81 17.04 5.31
C SER A 59 3.18 16.90 3.92
N GLY A 60 1.97 16.38 3.78
CA GLY A 60 1.30 16.27 2.48
C GLY A 60 1.84 15.13 1.60
N VAL A 61 2.25 14.01 2.21
CA VAL A 61 2.58 12.79 1.46
C VAL A 61 1.30 12.23 0.83
N GLU A 62 1.36 12.00 -0.47
CA GLU A 62 0.26 11.49 -1.28
C GLU A 62 0.42 9.99 -1.50
N LEU A 63 -0.68 9.24 -1.36
CA LEU A 63 -0.77 7.86 -1.79
C LEU A 63 -1.37 7.81 -3.19
N ILE A 64 -0.60 7.31 -4.15
CA ILE A 64 -1.05 7.10 -5.52
C ILE A 64 -1.38 5.63 -5.68
N VAL A 65 -2.60 5.32 -6.10
CA VAL A 65 -3.09 3.95 -6.34
C VAL A 65 -3.64 3.86 -7.76
N ASP A 66 -3.21 2.84 -8.48
CA ASP A 66 -3.70 2.47 -9.80
C ASP A 66 -4.29 1.05 -9.75
N VAL A 67 -5.45 0.86 -10.37
CA VAL A 67 -6.26 -0.35 -10.28
C VAL A 67 -6.76 -0.71 -11.68
N SER A 68 -6.50 -1.93 -12.15
CA SER A 68 -6.95 -2.36 -13.48
C SER A 68 -8.46 -2.54 -13.59
N HIS A 69 -9.07 -3.16 -12.57
CA HIS A 69 -10.51 -3.44 -12.50
C HIS A 69 -11.05 -3.12 -11.11
N GLY A 70 -12.05 -2.24 -11.04
CA GLY A 70 -12.64 -1.78 -9.79
C GLY A 70 -12.17 -0.39 -9.38
N VAL A 71 -12.36 -0.07 -8.10
CA VAL A 71 -12.10 1.28 -7.58
C VAL A 71 -11.42 1.20 -6.22
N ALA A 72 -10.37 2.01 -6.05
CA ALA A 72 -9.77 2.27 -4.73
C ALA A 72 -10.57 3.35 -3.99
N THR A 73 -10.94 3.04 -2.76
CA THR A 73 -11.71 3.90 -1.85
C THR A 73 -11.02 3.95 -0.48
N ASP A 74 -11.47 4.85 0.40
CA ASP A 74 -10.99 4.93 1.79
C ASP A 74 -9.45 4.99 1.91
N THR A 75 -8.81 5.75 1.00
CA THR A 75 -7.36 5.87 0.94
C THR A 75 -6.84 6.67 2.13
N ALA A 76 -5.73 6.21 2.72
CA ALA A 76 -5.06 6.91 3.80
C ALA A 76 -3.59 6.53 3.84
N ASN A 77 -2.75 7.45 4.29
CA ASN A 77 -1.36 7.17 4.57
C ASN A 77 -0.85 8.02 5.74
N TYR A 78 0.10 7.50 6.52
CA TYR A 78 0.67 8.19 7.67
C TYR A 78 1.94 7.49 8.19
N PRO A 79 2.84 8.22 8.90
CA PRO A 79 3.96 7.60 9.60
C PRO A 79 3.47 6.66 10.70
N VAL A 80 4.17 5.54 10.89
CA VAL A 80 3.90 4.59 11.97
C VAL A 80 4.52 5.10 13.26
N VAL A 81 3.68 5.35 14.27
CA VAL A 81 4.13 5.92 15.55
C VAL A 81 5.07 4.96 16.27
N GLY A 82 6.19 5.49 16.77
CA GLY A 82 7.20 4.69 17.48
C GLY A 82 8.14 3.91 16.56
N GLU A 83 7.97 4.00 15.23
CA GLU A 83 8.80 3.30 14.26
C GLU A 83 9.42 4.29 13.26
N PRO A 84 10.66 4.74 13.51
CA PRO A 84 11.35 5.67 12.63
C PRO A 84 11.40 5.17 11.20
N HIS A 85 11.12 6.09 10.27
CA HIS A 85 11.23 5.88 8.83
C HIS A 85 10.26 4.82 8.29
N ARG A 86 9.22 4.45 9.05
CA ARG A 86 8.15 3.55 8.61
C ARG A 86 6.90 4.36 8.30
N TRP A 87 6.35 4.15 7.11
CA TRP A 87 5.14 4.82 6.64
C TRP A 87 4.11 3.78 6.23
N ARG A 88 2.88 3.94 6.68
CA ARG A 88 1.76 3.08 6.33
C ARG A 88 0.93 3.71 5.24
N ALA A 89 0.62 2.94 4.21
CA ALA A 89 -0.39 3.24 3.20
C ALA A 89 -1.53 2.22 3.33
N MET A 90 -2.76 2.65 3.15
CA MET A 90 -3.91 1.75 3.13
C MET A 90 -5.02 2.28 2.23
N PHE A 91 -5.79 1.35 1.68
CA PHE A 91 -6.94 1.63 0.83
C PHE A 91 -7.85 0.41 0.78
N ASP A 92 -9.12 0.62 0.46
CA ASP A 92 -10.10 -0.43 0.20
C ASP A 92 -10.31 -0.57 -1.30
N ILE A 93 -10.18 -1.79 -1.82
CA ILE A 93 -10.47 -2.12 -3.21
C ILE A 93 -11.86 -2.72 -3.29
N GLU A 94 -12.73 -2.10 -4.09
CA GLU A 94 -13.98 -2.69 -4.55
C GLU A 94 -13.77 -3.26 -5.95
N ALA A 95 -13.58 -4.58 -6.03
CA ALA A 95 -13.35 -5.26 -7.31
C ALA A 95 -14.64 -5.31 -8.13
N THR A 96 -14.51 -5.17 -9.45
CA THR A 96 -15.62 -5.35 -10.39
C THR A 96 -15.46 -6.65 -11.15
N GLY A 97 -16.37 -7.61 -10.92
CA GLY A 97 -16.35 -8.92 -11.57
C GLY A 97 -15.44 -9.92 -10.86
N ALA A 98 -15.07 -10.99 -11.58
CA ALA A 98 -14.31 -12.12 -11.07
C ALA A 98 -12.86 -12.19 -11.60
N ASP A 99 -12.48 -11.26 -12.49
CA ASP A 99 -11.16 -11.23 -13.10
C ASP A 99 -10.11 -10.74 -12.07
N PRO A 100 -8.84 -11.20 -12.17
CA PRO A 100 -7.76 -10.68 -11.34
C PRO A 100 -7.60 -9.16 -11.46
N VAL A 101 -7.39 -8.50 -10.32
CA VAL A 101 -7.19 -7.06 -10.23
C VAL A 101 -5.71 -6.77 -10.02
N ASP A 102 -5.08 -6.12 -10.99
CA ASP A 102 -3.72 -5.63 -10.86
C ASP A 102 -3.74 -4.31 -10.10
N LEU A 103 -2.94 -4.24 -9.05
CA LEU A 103 -2.80 -3.10 -8.16
C LEU A 103 -1.38 -2.57 -8.23
N ARG A 104 -1.27 -1.24 -8.31
CA ARG A 104 0.00 -0.53 -8.18
C ARG A 104 -0.16 0.59 -7.18
N ALA A 105 0.79 0.73 -6.27
CA ALA A 105 0.76 1.80 -5.28
C ALA A 105 2.16 2.34 -4.98
N TYR A 106 2.26 3.65 -4.75
CA TYR A 106 3.49 4.28 -4.26
C TYR A 106 3.16 5.57 -3.50
N LEU A 107 4.08 6.01 -2.64
CA LEU A 107 3.99 7.29 -1.96
C LEU A 107 4.77 8.36 -2.73
N ARG A 108 4.20 9.56 -2.82
CA ARG A 108 4.78 10.73 -3.49
C ARG A 108 4.79 11.92 -2.54
N PHE A 109 5.82 12.75 -2.64
CA PHE A 109 5.90 14.03 -1.95
C PHE A 109 6.53 15.05 -2.89
N ASP A 110 5.94 16.24 -2.96
CA ASP A 110 6.40 17.35 -3.81
C ASP A 110 6.68 16.92 -5.27
N GLY A 111 5.74 16.16 -5.84
CA GLY A 111 5.83 15.65 -7.21
C GLY A 111 6.86 14.52 -7.43
N LYS A 112 7.60 14.08 -6.39
CA LYS A 112 8.63 13.03 -6.47
C LYS A 112 8.21 11.77 -5.73
N ALA A 113 8.49 10.61 -6.33
CA ALA A 113 8.27 9.32 -5.67
C ALA A 113 9.18 9.20 -4.44
N LEU A 114 8.59 8.82 -3.30
CA LEU A 114 9.30 8.48 -2.07
C LEU A 114 9.56 6.98 -1.96
N THR A 115 8.69 6.16 -2.55
CA THR A 115 8.80 4.70 -2.46
C THR A 115 9.06 4.07 -3.82
N GLU A 116 9.47 2.82 -3.82
CA GLU A 116 9.25 1.95 -4.96
C GLU A 116 7.74 1.84 -5.29
N THR A 117 7.45 1.39 -6.50
CA THR A 117 6.08 0.99 -6.88
C THR A 117 5.82 -0.41 -6.35
N TRP A 118 4.99 -0.51 -5.33
CA TRP A 118 4.41 -1.77 -4.90
C TRP A 118 3.45 -2.28 -5.98
N MET A 119 3.62 -3.53 -6.39
CA MET A 119 2.77 -4.20 -7.38
C MET A 119 2.20 -5.48 -6.78
N TYR A 120 0.91 -5.70 -6.96
CA TYR A 120 0.21 -6.85 -6.40
C TYR A 120 -0.97 -7.23 -7.27
N GLN A 121 -1.20 -8.53 -7.44
CA GLN A 121 -2.40 -9.02 -8.11
C GLN A 121 -3.36 -9.58 -7.07
N LEU A 122 -4.53 -8.96 -6.96
CA LEU A 122 -5.61 -9.41 -6.10
C LEU A 122 -6.56 -10.27 -6.91
N ASN A 123 -6.69 -11.54 -6.54
CA ASN A 123 -7.74 -12.41 -7.07
C ASN A 123 -9.00 -12.18 -6.23
N PRO A 124 -10.10 -11.66 -6.82
CA PRO A 124 -11.33 -11.43 -6.07
C PRO A 124 -11.82 -12.73 -5.43
N ILE A 125 -12.13 -12.68 -4.14
CA ILE A 125 -12.80 -13.77 -3.43
C ILE A 125 -14.29 -13.65 -3.78
N THR A 126 -14.64 -13.95 -5.03
CA THR A 126 -16.03 -14.12 -5.40
C THR A 126 -16.54 -15.40 -4.75
N ALA A 127 -17.61 -15.30 -3.95
CA ALA A 127 -18.41 -16.43 -3.49
C ALA A 127 -19.51 -16.75 -4.50
#